data_AF-A0A847CV22-F1
#
_entry.id   AF-A0A847CV22-F1
#
_cell.length_a   1.000
_cell.length_b   1.000
_cell.length_c   1.000
_cell.angle_alpha   90.00
_cell.angle_beta   90.00
_cell.angle_gamma   90.00
#
_symmetry.space_group_name_H-M   'P 1'
#
loop_
_entity.id
_entity.type
_entity.pdbx_description
1 polymer ?
#
loop_
_entity_poly.entity_id
_entity_poly.type
_entity_poly.pdbx_seq_one_letter_code
_entity_poly.pdbx_strand_id
1 'polypeptide(L)'
;KAVESFKYTMFRFIFGAILCNVISFSTESVTREMILGALPSILFAGVFSSGVAFSLQSFAQSHLDDLSIALILSMESVFAAIFAWLIVGDVLTSRELMGCAIIFVSVIFIQIIQGKDANPPQII
;
A
#
# COMPACT_ATOMS: atom_id res chain seq x y z
N LYS A 1 1.97 11.33 -17.65
CA LYS A 1 2.20 10.92 -16.25
C LYS A 1 1.15 9.91 -15.74
N ALA A 2 -0.14 10.26 -15.59
CA ALA A 2 -1.15 9.31 -15.07
C ALA A 2 -1.32 8.00 -15.87
N VAL A 3 -1.24 8.05 -17.21
CA VAL A 3 -1.31 6.86 -18.08
C VAL A 3 -0.13 5.91 -17.88
N GLU A 4 1.04 6.42 -17.51
CA GLU A 4 2.22 5.58 -17.24
C GLU A 4 2.13 4.92 -15.87
N SER A 5 1.72 5.67 -14.84
CA SER A 5 1.48 5.13 -13.49
C SER A 5 0.46 3.98 -13.49
N PHE A 6 -0.57 4.07 -14.34
CA PHE A 6 -1.55 3.00 -14.50
C PHE A 6 -0.94 1.73 -15.12
N LYS A 7 -0.09 1.87 -16.15
CA LYS A 7 0.61 0.74 -16.78
C LYS A 7 1.53 0.01 -15.79
N TYR A 8 2.28 0.74 -14.96
CA TYR A 8 3.14 0.13 -13.93
C TYR A 8 2.34 -0.65 -12.89
N THR A 9 1.19 -0.11 -12.49
CA THR A 9 0.30 -0.76 -11.52
C THR A 9 -0.28 -2.07 -12.09
N MET A 10 -0.72 -2.06 -13.37
CA MET A 10 -1.15 -3.29 -14.05
C MET A 10 -0.05 -4.34 -14.11
N PHE A 11 1.18 -3.94 -14.45
CA PHE A 11 2.32 -4.86 -14.50
C PHE A 11 2.61 -5.50 -13.13
N ARG A 12 2.59 -4.71 -12.05
CA ARG A 12 2.79 -5.20 -10.67
C ARG A 12 1.74 -6.24 -10.28
N PHE A 13 0.47 -6.02 -10.62
CA PHE A 13 -0.60 -6.98 -10.30
C PHE A 13 -0.50 -8.27 -11.10
N ILE A 14 -0.21 -8.20 -12.41
CA ILE A 14 -0.04 -9.40 -13.24
C ILE A 14 1.16 -10.21 -12.74
N PHE A 15 2.29 -9.54 -12.51
CA PHE A 15 3.51 -10.18 -12.04
C PHE A 15 3.31 -10.83 -10.67
N GLY A 16 2.70 -10.11 -9.72
CA GLY A 16 2.35 -10.64 -8.40
C GLY A 16 1.37 -11.82 -8.48
N ALA A 17 0.36 -11.75 -9.35
CA ALA A 17 -0.60 -12.84 -9.54
C ALA A 17 0.07 -14.11 -10.05
N ILE A 18 0.97 -14.00 -11.04
CA ILE A 18 1.71 -15.16 -11.56
C ILE A 18 2.57 -15.78 -10.47
N LEU A 19 3.36 -14.96 -9.76
CA LEU A 19 4.24 -15.46 -8.70
C LEU A 19 3.47 -16.13 -7.56
N CYS A 20 2.40 -15.50 -7.05
CA CYS A 20 1.58 -16.07 -5.99
C CYS A 20 0.93 -17.39 -6.41
N ASN A 21 0.48 -17.50 -7.66
CA ASN A 21 -0.12 -18.73 -8.17
C ASN A 21 0.92 -19.87 -8.26
N VAL A 22 2.14 -19.58 -8.76
CA VAL A 22 3.26 -20.53 -8.78
C VAL A 22 3.62 -21.02 -7.38
N ILE A 23 3.72 -20.11 -6.41
CA ILE A 23 4.03 -20.46 -5.02
C ILE A 23 2.91 -21.29 -4.40
N SER A 24 1.65 -20.90 -4.59
CA SER A 24 0.49 -21.61 -4.04
C SER A 24 0.42 -23.06 -4.55
N PHE A 25 0.62 -23.30 -5.85
CA PHE A 25 0.69 -24.66 -6.40
C PHE A 25 1.88 -25.48 -5.86
N SER A 26 2.97 -24.83 -5.47
CA SER A 26 4.16 -25.50 -4.95
C SER A 26 4.11 -25.79 -3.45
N THR A 27 3.26 -25.08 -2.68
CA THR A 27 3.25 -25.14 -1.21
C THR A 27 1.94 -25.65 -0.62
N GLU A 28 0.81 -25.48 -1.32
CA GLU A 28 -0.51 -25.81 -0.81
C GLU A 28 -1.25 -26.83 -1.71
N SER A 29 -2.09 -27.66 -1.08
CA SER A 29 -2.98 -28.59 -1.78
C SER A 29 -4.23 -27.84 -2.24
N VAL A 30 -4.17 -27.17 -3.39
CA VAL A 30 -5.27 -26.35 -3.91
C VAL A 30 -6.50 -27.21 -4.23
N THR A 31 -7.46 -27.25 -3.31
CA THR A 31 -8.73 -27.96 -3.47
C THR A 31 -9.82 -27.00 -3.95
N ARG A 32 -10.71 -27.47 -4.83
CA ARG A 32 -11.78 -26.63 -5.42
C ARG A 32 -12.72 -26.03 -4.38
N GLU A 33 -13.02 -26.76 -3.31
CA GLU A 33 -13.85 -26.26 -2.20
C GLU A 33 -13.18 -25.10 -1.45
N MET A 34 -11.86 -25.15 -1.24
CA MET A 34 -11.11 -24.06 -0.60
C MET A 34 -11.11 -22.80 -1.47
N ILE A 35 -10.98 -22.96 -2.79
CA ILE A 35 -11.05 -21.84 -3.73
C ILE A 35 -12.42 -21.17 -3.67
N LEU A 36 -13.50 -21.97 -3.73
CA LEU A 36 -14.87 -21.43 -3.70
C LEU A 36 -15.20 -20.75 -2.37
N GLY A 37 -14.70 -21.27 -1.25
CA GLY A 37 -14.84 -20.66 0.06
C GLY A 37 -14.04 -19.37 0.24
N ALA A 38 -12.84 -19.28 -0.34
CA ALA A 38 -11.97 -18.11 -0.26
C ALA A 38 -12.27 -17.04 -1.33
N LEU A 39 -13.00 -17.39 -2.39
CA LEU A 39 -13.35 -16.49 -3.50
C LEU A 39 -13.91 -15.12 -3.05
N PRO A 40 -14.88 -15.02 -2.12
CA PRO A 40 -15.38 -13.72 -1.68
C PRO A 40 -14.31 -12.87 -0.99
N SER A 41 -13.47 -13.48 -0.14
CA SER A 41 -12.35 -12.78 0.52
C SER A 41 -11.29 -12.32 -0.48
N ILE A 42 -10.95 -13.16 -1.46
CA ILE A 42 -9.99 -12.83 -2.53
C ILE A 42 -10.52 -11.71 -3.41
N LEU A 43 -11.80 -11.74 -3.80
CA LEU A 43 -12.42 -10.68 -4.60
C LEU A 43 -12.48 -9.37 -3.83
N PHE A 44 -12.83 -9.39 -2.55
CA PHE A 44 -12.85 -8.19 -1.72
C PHE A 44 -11.44 -7.59 -1.56
N ALA A 45 -10.44 -8.41 -1.21
CA ALA A 45 -9.06 -7.96 -1.06
C ALA A 45 -8.46 -7.49 -2.41
N GLY A 46 -8.74 -8.19 -3.50
CA GLY A 46 -8.22 -7.88 -4.83
C GLY A 46 -8.86 -6.64 -5.44
N VAL A 47 -10.19 -6.54 -5.43
CA VAL A 47 -10.90 -5.44 -6.10
C VAL A 47 -10.87 -4.17 -5.24
N PHE A 48 -11.28 -4.27 -3.97
CA PHE A 48 -11.42 -3.09 -3.12
C PHE A 48 -10.07 -2.65 -2.54
N SER A 49 -9.37 -3.56 -1.86
CA SER A 49 -8.11 -3.21 -1.18
C SER A 49 -6.96 -2.99 -2.16
N SER A 50 -6.93 -3.66 -3.31
CA SER A 50 -5.84 -3.51 -4.27
C SER A 50 -6.24 -2.67 -5.49
N GLY A 51 -7.29 -3.07 -6.21
CA GLY A 51 -7.69 -2.41 -7.46
C GLY A 51 -8.09 -0.95 -7.26
N VAL A 52 -9.11 -0.70 -6.44
CA VAL A 52 -9.65 0.65 -6.20
C VAL A 52 -8.65 1.50 -5.42
N ALA A 53 -8.10 0.96 -4.31
CA ALA A 53 -7.20 1.73 -3.45
C ALA A 53 -5.92 2.18 -4.18
N PHE A 54 -5.20 1.29 -4.87
CA PHE A 54 -3.98 1.68 -5.59
C PHE A 54 -4.27 2.55 -6.82
N SER A 55 -5.43 2.40 -7.47
CA SER A 55 -5.83 3.31 -8.55
C SER A 55 -6.05 4.73 -8.02
N LEU A 56 -6.77 4.86 -6.91
CA LEU A 56 -7.00 6.16 -6.27
C LEU A 56 -5.70 6.75 -5.73
N GLN A 57 -4.83 5.92 -5.13
CA GLN A 57 -3.51 6.33 -4.67
C GLN A 57 -2.64 6.82 -5.83
N SER A 58 -2.58 6.09 -6.95
CA SER A 58 -1.83 6.50 -8.14
C SER A 58 -2.37 7.80 -8.75
N PHE A 59 -3.70 7.97 -8.73
CA PHE A 59 -4.34 9.21 -9.15
C PHE A 59 -3.97 10.38 -8.23
N ALA A 60 -4.09 10.21 -6.91
CA ALA A 60 -3.71 11.24 -5.93
C ALA A 60 -2.23 11.61 -6.06
N GLN A 61 -1.34 10.63 -6.19
CA GLN A 61 0.09 10.84 -6.39
C GLN A 61 0.42 11.61 -7.68
N SER A 62 -0.41 11.52 -8.71
CA SER A 62 -0.20 12.29 -9.93
C SER A 62 -0.58 13.78 -9.82
N HIS A 63 -1.25 14.18 -8.73
CA HIS A 63 -1.75 15.55 -8.50
C HIS A 63 -1.19 16.21 -7.23
N LEU A 64 -0.37 15.51 -6.44
CA LEU A 64 0.20 16.00 -5.18
C LEU A 64 1.72 16.10 -5.28
N ASP A 65 2.30 16.98 -4.48
CA ASP A 65 3.75 17.09 -4.34
C ASP A 65 4.32 15.86 -3.60
N ASP A 66 5.59 15.52 -3.88
CA ASP A 66 6.28 14.35 -3.32
C ASP A 66 6.22 14.31 -1.77
N LEU A 67 6.29 15.48 -1.13
CA LEU A 67 6.17 15.63 0.32
C LEU A 67 4.79 15.22 0.84
N SER A 68 3.73 15.67 0.18
CA SER A 68 2.34 15.38 0.54
C SER A 68 2.02 13.90 0.33
N ILE A 69 2.54 13.30 -0.74
CA ILE A 69 2.42 11.88 -1.03
C ILE A 69 3.07 11.04 0.08
N ALA A 70 4.30 11.38 0.46
CA ALA A 70 5.05 10.66 1.49
C ALA A 70 4.32 10.69 2.84
N LEU A 71 3.72 11.83 3.20
CA LEU A 71 2.88 11.94 4.40
C LEU A 71 1.68 11.01 4.34
N ILE A 72 0.91 11.07 3.26
CA ILE A 72 -0.32 10.27 3.11
C ILE A 72 0.00 8.78 3.18
N LEU A 73 1.03 8.33 2.46
CA LEU A 73 1.49 6.94 2.48
C LEU A 73 1.96 6.50 3.87
N SER A 74 2.61 7.37 4.63
CA SER A 74 2.98 7.04 6.01
C SER A 74 1.76 6.91 6.94
N MET A 75 0.76 7.77 6.76
CA MET A 75 -0.48 7.78 7.53
C MET A 75 -1.37 6.59 7.19
N GLU A 76 -1.27 6.02 5.99
CA GLU A 76 -1.99 4.80 5.59
C GLU A 76 -1.76 3.67 6.61
N SER A 77 -0.51 3.49 7.07
CA SER A 77 -0.17 2.48 8.08
C SER A 77 -0.80 2.74 9.46
N VAL A 78 -0.93 4.02 9.84
CA VAL A 78 -1.56 4.43 11.11
C VAL A 78 -3.06 4.18 11.06
N PHE A 79 -3.73 4.54 9.97
CA PHE A 79 -5.15 4.22 9.77
C PHE A 79 -5.38 2.71 9.72
N ALA A 80 -4.53 1.98 9.01
CA ALA A 80 -4.60 0.52 8.95
C ALA A 80 -4.50 -0.11 10.36
N ALA A 81 -3.58 0.37 11.21
CA ALA A 81 -3.44 -0.08 12.59
C ALA A 81 -4.69 0.23 13.44
N ILE A 82 -5.26 1.44 13.31
CA ILE A 82 -6.48 1.84 14.03
C ILE A 82 -7.67 0.97 13.59
N PHE A 83 -7.86 0.78 12.27
CA PHE A 83 -8.94 -0.05 11.75
C PHE A 83 -8.75 -1.53 12.06
N ALA A 84 -7.52 -2.04 12.08
CA ALA A 84 -7.23 -3.39 12.54
C ALA A 84 -7.63 -3.56 14.01
N TRP A 85 -7.25 -2.62 14.88
CA TRP A 85 -7.66 -2.66 16.30
C TRP A 85 -9.18 -2.57 16.47
N LEU A 86 -9.86 -1.70 15.70
CA LEU A 86 -11.30 -1.47 15.84
C LEU A 86 -12.17 -2.58 15.23
N ILE A 87 -11.79 -3.11 14.04
CA ILE A 87 -12.59 -4.06 13.26
C ILE A 87 -12.20 -5.50 13.56
N VAL A 88 -10.90 -5.79 13.67
CA VAL A 88 -10.40 -7.16 13.94
C VAL A 88 -10.39 -7.44 15.44
N GLY A 89 -10.26 -6.41 16.27
CA GLY A 89 -10.18 -6.56 17.73
C GLY A 89 -8.81 -7.00 18.23
N ASP A 90 -7.82 -7.13 17.34
CA ASP A 90 -6.44 -7.45 17.71
C ASP A 90 -5.82 -6.29 18.48
N VAL A 91 -5.40 -6.58 19.72
CA VAL A 91 -4.78 -5.59 20.59
C VAL A 91 -3.38 -5.31 20.08
N LEU A 92 -3.15 -4.07 19.64
CA LEU A 92 -1.84 -3.61 19.19
C LEU A 92 -0.80 -3.90 20.28
N THR A 93 0.10 -4.83 19.98
CA THR A 93 1.21 -5.16 20.87
C THR A 93 2.19 -3.99 20.93
N SER A 94 2.96 -3.89 22.02
CA SER A 94 3.95 -2.81 22.19
C SER A 94 4.95 -2.72 21.03
N ARG A 95 5.16 -3.83 20.30
CA ARG A 95 6.03 -3.91 19.13
C ARG A 95 5.44 -3.18 17.91
N GLU A 96 4.13 -3.28 17.67
CA GLU A 96 3.45 -2.61 16.55
C GLU A 96 3.37 -1.10 16.79
N LEU A 97 3.14 -0.70 18.04
CA LEU A 97 3.17 0.70 18.46
C LEU A 97 4.56 1.32 18.23
N MET A 98 5.62 0.57 18.55
CA MET A 98 7.01 0.99 18.31
C MET A 98 7.31 1.11 16.81
N GLY A 99 6.80 0.20 15.99
CA GLY A 99 6.89 0.28 14.52
C GLY A 99 6.21 1.52 13.95
N CYS A 100 4.99 1.83 14.39
CA CYS A 100 4.30 3.06 14.01
C CYS A 100 5.11 4.31 14.38
N ALA A 101 5.67 4.36 15.59
CA ALA A 101 6.49 5.48 16.03
C ALA A 101 7.75 5.67 15.18
N ILE A 102 8.44 4.57 14.80
CA ILE A 102 9.62 4.62 13.95
C ILE A 102 9.28 5.18 12.55
N ILE A 103 8.20 4.70 11.93
CA ILE A 103 7.77 5.18 10.60
C ILE A 103 7.42 6.67 10.68
N PHE A 104 6.66 7.08 11.70
CA PHE A 104 6.28 8.48 11.90
C PHE A 104 7.50 9.39 12.04
N VAL A 105 8.45 9.04 12.92
CA VAL A 105 9.68 9.81 13.12
C VAL A 105 10.52 9.86 11.84
N SER A 106 10.63 8.73 11.12
CA SER A 106 11.39 8.65 9.87
C SER A 106 10.82 9.57 8.80
N VAL A 107 9.50 9.62 8.68
CA VAL A 107 8.81 10.49 7.71
C VAL A 107 9.04 11.94 8.07
N ILE A 108 8.82 12.35 9.32
CA ILE A 108 9.09 13.72 9.80
C ILE A 108 10.56 14.12 9.54
N PHE A 109 11.50 13.21 9.79
CA PHE A 109 12.91 13.47 9.54
C PHE A 109 13.21 13.70 8.05
N ILE A 110 12.64 12.89 7.16
CA ILE A 110 12.74 13.06 5.70
C ILE A 110 12.11 14.39 5.26
N GLN A 111 10.98 14.78 5.85
CA GLN A 111 10.33 16.06 5.51
C GLN A 111 11.23 17.26 5.81
N ILE A 112 11.90 17.23 6.96
CA ILE A 112 12.82 18.30 7.39
C ILE A 112 14.01 18.39 6.44
N ILE A 113 14.52 17.25 5.96
CA ILE A 113 15.61 17.20 4.98
C ILE A 113 15.15 17.71 3.61
N GLN A 114 14.03 17.19 3.07
CA GLN A 114 13.56 17.60 1.75
C GLN A 114 13.07 19.05 1.71
N GLY A 115 12.51 19.56 2.80
CA GLY A 115 12.17 20.99 2.93
C GLY A 115 13.38 21.92 2.86
N LYS A 116 14.60 21.38 3.04
CA LYS A 116 15.87 22.12 2.95
C LYS A 116 16.49 22.10 1.55
N ASP A 117 16.09 21.14 0.70
CA ASP A 117 16.60 20.95 -0.67
C ASP A 117 15.64 21.49 -1.75
N ALA A 118 14.67 22.32 -1.39
CA ALA A 118 13.80 23.02 -2.33
C ALA A 118 14.59 24.08 -3.16
N ASN A 119 15.41 23.61 -4.09
CA ASN A 119 15.96 24.42 -5.17
C ASN A 119 14.77 24.89 -6.03
N PRO A 120 14.59 26.21 -6.28
CA PRO A 120 13.54 26.68 -7.16
C PRO A 120 13.65 26.04 -8.55
N PRO A 121 12.53 25.88 -9.27
CA PRO A 121 12.52 25.23 -10.59
C PRO A 121 13.53 25.93 -11.51
N GLN A 122 14.50 25.17 -12.02
CA GLN A 122 15.34 25.64 -13.11
C GLN A 122 14.47 25.66 -14.38
N ILE A 123 14.00 26.86 -14.70
CA ILE A 123 13.47 27.19 -16.01
C ILE A 123 14.63 27.11 -17.00
N ILE A 124 14.62 26.11 -17.87
CA ILE A 124 15.27 26.15 -19.19
C ILE A 124 14.25 25.60 -20.19
#